data_AF-A0A535JVN1-F1
#
_entry.id   AF-A0A535JVN1-F1
#
_cell.length_a   1.000
_cell.length_b   1.000
_cell.length_c   1.000
_cell.angle_alpha   90.00
_cell.angle_beta   90.00
_cell.angle_gamma   90.00
#
_symmetry.space_group_name_H-M   'P 1'
#
loop_
_entity.id
_entity.type
_entity.pdbx_description
1 polymer ?
#
loop_
_entity_poly.entity_id
_entity_poly.type
_entity_poly.pdbx_seq_one_letter_code
_entity_poly.pdbx_strand_id
1 'polypeptide(L)'
;MLTNKILDPVCDMIVDVAEAREAGLTLEYPEREYGFCSAGCLAKFAKNPAAYVPKVESWLARLGDSAPATDAGSHAHAASGEHPQIDAGIRAWYVSCRCCLSDAYPAVVAVLDKELATTGEEPTAAGICETAEAHETKPS
;
A
#
# COMPACT_ATOMS: atom_id res chain seq x y z
N MET A 1 -28.90 10.27 -1.55
CA MET A 1 -28.60 9.30 -0.48
C MET A 1 -28.23 8.00 -1.20
N LEU A 2 -26.95 7.76 -1.47
CA LEU A 2 -26.45 6.65 -2.31
C LEU A 2 -25.49 5.76 -1.51
N THR A 3 -25.91 5.38 -0.30
CA THR A 3 -25.08 4.62 0.65
C THR A 3 -25.19 3.10 0.49
N ASN A 4 -25.86 2.62 -0.58
CA ASN A 4 -26.11 1.20 -0.78
C ASN A 4 -25.24 0.60 -1.89
N LYS A 5 -23.95 0.93 -1.89
CA LYS A 5 -22.99 0.43 -2.89
C LYS A 5 -22.46 -0.94 -2.50
N ILE A 6 -22.38 -1.86 -3.47
CA ILE A 6 -21.80 -3.19 -3.31
C ILE A 6 -20.86 -3.53 -4.48
N LEU A 7 -19.85 -4.35 -4.22
CA LEU A 7 -18.98 -4.92 -5.25
C LEU A 7 -19.69 -6.05 -5.98
N ASP A 8 -19.77 -5.96 -7.31
CA ASP A 8 -20.10 -7.10 -8.18
C ASP A 8 -18.89 -8.07 -8.21
N PRO A 9 -18.98 -9.27 -7.62
CA PRO A 9 -17.85 -10.17 -7.50
C PRO A 9 -17.42 -10.83 -8.81
N VAL A 10 -18.22 -10.70 -9.87
CA VAL A 10 -17.93 -11.28 -11.18
C VAL A 10 -17.01 -10.39 -12.00
N CYS A 11 -17.16 -9.07 -11.90
CA CYS A 11 -16.44 -8.09 -12.73
C CYS A 11 -15.72 -6.99 -11.96
N ASP A 12 -15.82 -6.99 -10.63
CA ASP A 12 -15.20 -6.02 -9.72
C ASP A 12 -15.69 -4.58 -9.86
N MET A 13 -16.91 -4.41 -10.39
CA MET A 13 -17.56 -3.11 -10.51
C MET A 13 -18.34 -2.77 -9.25
N ILE A 14 -18.27 -1.52 -8.79
CA ILE A 14 -19.11 -1.04 -7.69
C ILE A 14 -20.46 -0.60 -8.24
N VAL A 15 -21.53 -1.21 -7.77
CA VAL A 15 -22.90 -0.94 -8.20
C VAL A 15 -23.74 -0.46 -7.03
N ASP A 16 -24.73 0.39 -7.31
CA ASP A 16 -25.73 0.75 -6.30
C ASP A 16 -26.83 -0.33 -6.29
N VAL A 17 -27.07 -0.92 -5.13
CA VAL A 17 -28.06 -2.00 -4.96
C VAL A 17 -29.48 -1.48 -5.23
N ALA A 18 -29.79 -0.22 -4.92
CA ALA A 18 -31.11 0.35 -5.21
C ALA A 18 -31.33 0.46 -6.73
N GLU A 19 -30.32 0.95 -7.46
CA GLU A 19 -30.36 1.03 -8.93
C GLU A 19 -30.42 -0.37 -9.57
N ALA A 20 -29.60 -1.29 -9.07
CA ALA A 20 -29.63 -2.69 -9.53
C ALA A 20 -30.99 -3.33 -9.27
N ARG A 21 -31.65 -3.02 -8.15
CA ARG A 21 -32.97 -3.54 -7.81
C ARG A 21 -34.05 -3.02 -8.77
N GLU A 22 -34.02 -1.73 -9.10
CA GLU A 22 -34.92 -1.16 -10.11
C GLU A 22 -34.71 -1.79 -11.49
N ALA A 23 -33.47 -2.13 -11.82
CA ALA A 23 -33.11 -2.82 -13.07
C ALA A 23 -33.38 -4.34 -13.04
N GLY A 24 -33.78 -4.93 -11.91
CA GLY A 24 -33.94 -6.38 -11.76
C GLY A 24 -32.61 -7.15 -11.81
N LEU A 25 -31.51 -6.50 -11.45
CA LEU A 25 -30.14 -7.01 -11.42
C LEU A 25 -29.67 -7.29 -10.00
N THR A 26 -30.58 -7.68 -9.10
CA THR A 26 -30.25 -8.12 -7.75
C THR A 26 -30.55 -9.60 -7.55
N LEU A 27 -29.84 -10.22 -6.61
CA LEU A 27 -30.10 -11.59 -6.18
C LEU A 27 -30.02 -11.67 -4.66
N GLU A 28 -31.09 -12.17 -4.05
CA GLU A 28 -31.13 -12.46 -2.62
C GLU A 28 -30.41 -13.79 -2.36
N TYR A 29 -29.40 -13.75 -1.50
CA TYR A 29 -28.67 -14.93 -1.04
C TYR A 29 -28.65 -14.91 0.50
N PRO A 30 -28.51 -16.06 1.20
CA PRO A 30 -28.74 -16.15 2.64
C PRO A 30 -28.04 -15.10 3.51
N GLU A 31 -26.89 -14.60 3.06
CA GLU A 31 -26.12 -13.57 3.77
C GLU A 31 -26.66 -12.14 3.54
N ARG A 32 -27.10 -11.81 2.31
CA ARG A 32 -27.53 -10.45 1.91
C ARG A 32 -28.12 -10.41 0.49
N GLU A 33 -28.65 -9.23 0.13
CA GLU A 33 -28.95 -8.85 -1.25
C GLU A 33 -27.66 -8.44 -1.98
N TYR A 34 -27.38 -9.07 -3.13
CA TYR A 34 -26.26 -8.76 -4.01
C TYR A 34 -26.74 -7.97 -5.23
N GLY A 35 -25.97 -6.98 -5.67
CA GLY A 35 -26.21 -6.22 -6.90
C GLY A 35 -25.19 -6.59 -7.98
N PHE A 36 -25.64 -6.58 -9.24
CA PHE A 36 -24.81 -6.90 -10.40
C PHE A 36 -24.85 -5.79 -11.45
N CYS A 37 -23.75 -5.63 -12.18
CA CYS A 37 -23.69 -4.62 -13.25
C CYS A 37 -24.52 -4.99 -14.49
N SER A 38 -24.82 -6.29 -14.66
CA SER A 38 -25.51 -6.81 -15.83
C SER A 38 -26.16 -8.17 -15.54
N ALA A 39 -27.12 -8.55 -16.37
CA ALA A 39 -27.77 -9.87 -16.30
C ALA A 39 -26.77 -11.03 -16.49
N GLY A 40 -25.66 -10.80 -17.21
CA GLY A 40 -24.59 -11.79 -17.39
C GLY A 40 -23.81 -12.07 -16.10
N CYS A 41 -23.57 -11.04 -15.28
CA CYS A 41 -22.95 -11.19 -13.97
C CYS A 41 -23.88 -11.92 -13.00
N LEU A 42 -25.16 -11.55 -12.96
CA LEU A 42 -26.18 -12.22 -12.15
C LEU A 42 -26.25 -13.72 -12.49
N ALA A 43 -26.33 -14.08 -13.77
CA ALA A 43 -26.40 -15.47 -14.20
C ALA A 43 -25.13 -16.28 -13.85
N LYS A 44 -23.95 -15.64 -13.83
CA LYS A 44 -22.69 -16.29 -13.41
C LYS A 44 -22.66 -16.52 -11.90
N PHE A 45 -23.08 -15.51 -11.13
CA PHE A 45 -23.19 -15.62 -9.68
C PHE A 45 -24.18 -16.72 -9.29
N ALA A 46 -25.36 -16.76 -9.91
CA ALA A 46 -26.40 -17.76 -9.64
C ALA A 46 -25.93 -19.21 -9.88
N LYS A 47 -24.94 -19.43 -10.76
CA LYS A 47 -24.38 -20.77 -11.02
C LYS A 47 -23.42 -21.25 -9.92
N ASN A 48 -22.70 -20.35 -9.27
CA ASN A 48 -21.72 -20.70 -8.24
C ASN A 48 -21.53 -19.58 -7.21
N PRO A 49 -22.55 -19.26 -6.39
CA PRO A 49 -22.50 -18.12 -5.48
C PRO A 49 -21.41 -18.27 -4.43
N ALA A 50 -21.16 -19.49 -3.93
CA ALA A 50 -20.16 -19.78 -2.92
C ALA A 50 -18.72 -19.39 -3.32
N ALA A 51 -18.40 -19.36 -4.62
CA ALA A 51 -17.08 -18.91 -5.09
C ALA A 51 -16.90 -17.38 -5.06
N TYR A 52 -18.01 -16.64 -5.04
CA TYR A 52 -18.03 -15.18 -5.19
C TYR A 52 -18.33 -14.46 -3.87
N VAL A 53 -19.11 -15.09 -2.98
CA VAL A 53 -19.45 -14.56 -1.65
C VAL A 53 -18.22 -14.08 -0.85
N PRO A 54 -17.12 -14.87 -0.71
CA PRO A 54 -15.97 -14.44 0.10
C PRO A 54 -15.33 -13.15 -0.40
N LYS A 55 -15.41 -12.90 -1.73
CA LYS A 55 -14.86 -11.70 -2.35
C LYS A 55 -15.66 -10.46 -1.94
N VAL A 56 -16.99 -10.53 -2.01
CA VAL A 56 -17.86 -9.42 -1.58
C VAL A 56 -17.73 -9.17 -0.09
N GLU A 57 -17.70 -10.22 0.73
CA GLU A 57 -17.51 -10.09 2.18
C GLU A 57 -16.17 -9.44 2.52
N SER A 58 -15.08 -9.81 1.83
CA SER A 58 -13.78 -9.15 2.03
C SER A 58 -13.81 -7.67 1.65
N TRP A 59 -14.56 -7.28 0.62
CA TRP A 59 -14.70 -5.88 0.22
C TRP A 59 -15.54 -5.08 1.22
N LEU A 60 -16.66 -5.65 1.69
CA LEU A 60 -17.51 -5.04 2.71
C LEU A 60 -16.78 -4.88 4.04
N ALA A 61 -16.00 -5.88 4.46
CA ALA A 61 -15.16 -5.81 5.65
C ALA A 61 -14.20 -4.61 5.58
N ARG A 62 -13.64 -4.32 4.39
CA ARG A 62 -12.74 -3.16 4.17
C ARG A 62 -13.46 -1.83 4.10
N LEU A 63 -14.77 -1.80 3.82
CA LEU A 63 -15.57 -0.58 3.88
C LEU A 63 -16.11 -0.27 5.28
N GLY A 64 -16.40 -1.31 6.06
CA GLY A 64 -16.83 -1.17 7.46
C GLY A 64 -15.71 -0.72 8.39
N ASP A 65 -14.46 -0.96 8.01
CA ASP A 65 -13.27 -0.57 8.76
C ASP A 65 -12.70 0.75 8.21
N SER A 66 -13.30 1.88 8.63
CA SER A 66 -12.52 3.11 8.84
C SER A 66 -11.75 3.00 10.17
N ALA A 67 -11.01 1.90 10.33
CA ALA A 67 -9.95 1.67 11.30
C ALA A 67 -8.81 0.93 10.54
N PRO A 68 -7.57 0.89 11.04
CA PRO A 68 -6.42 0.75 10.16
C PRO A 68 -6.19 -0.71 9.75
N ALA A 69 -6.20 -0.92 8.42
CA ALA A 69 -5.66 -2.10 7.78
C ALA A 69 -4.17 -2.27 8.16
N THR A 70 -3.88 -3.17 9.10
CA THR A 70 -2.55 -3.76 9.20
C THR A 70 -2.43 -4.91 8.22
N ASP A 71 -1.65 -4.64 7.18
CA ASP A 71 -0.79 -5.53 6.40
C ASP A 71 -1.41 -6.70 5.60
N ALA A 72 -1.40 -6.53 4.28
CA ALA A 72 -0.72 -7.46 3.37
C ALA A 72 -0.47 -6.76 2.02
N GLY A 73 0.76 -6.27 1.86
CA GLY A 73 1.45 -5.92 0.61
C GLY A 73 0.64 -5.61 -0.66
N SER A 74 0.45 -4.32 -0.95
CA SER A 74 0.70 -3.74 -2.28
C SER A 74 0.57 -2.22 -2.22
N HIS A 75 1.70 -1.57 -2.51
CA HIS A 75 1.95 -0.15 -2.75
C HIS A 75 0.72 0.78 -2.68
N ALA A 76 0.46 1.32 -1.48
CA ALA A 76 -0.41 2.47 -1.31
C ALA A 76 0.41 3.75 -1.48
N HIS A 77 0.19 4.47 -2.58
CA HIS A 77 0.51 5.89 -2.66
C HIS A 77 -0.54 6.65 -1.85
N ALA A 78 -0.25 6.89 -0.56
CA ALA A 78 -1.10 7.71 0.29
C ALA A 78 -0.89 9.20 -0.09
N ALA A 79 -1.88 9.78 -0.76
CA ALA A 79 -2.04 11.21 -0.88
C ALA A 79 -2.80 11.76 0.34
N SER A 80 -2.37 12.95 0.77
CA SER A 80 -2.98 13.86 1.76
C SER A 80 -2.33 13.88 3.16
N GLY A 81 -1.20 14.58 3.25
CA GLY A 81 -1.04 15.71 4.18
C GLY A 81 -0.74 15.45 5.65
N GLU A 82 -0.79 14.22 6.15
CA GLU A 82 -0.39 13.90 7.52
C GLU A 82 0.96 13.17 7.49
N HIS A 83 1.94 13.71 8.19
CA HIS A 83 3.31 13.22 8.13
C HIS A 83 3.39 11.85 8.83
N PRO A 84 4.01 10.81 8.23
CA PRO A 84 4.14 9.52 8.90
C PRO A 84 5.00 9.65 10.15
N GLN A 85 4.58 9.01 11.24
CA GLN A 85 5.36 8.95 12.48
C GLN A 85 6.64 8.13 12.26
N ILE A 86 7.75 8.54 12.89
CA ILE A 86 9.05 7.86 12.73
C ILE A 86 9.08 6.57 13.57
N ASP A 87 8.51 5.50 13.03
CA ASP A 87 8.51 4.16 13.61
C ASP A 87 9.63 3.27 13.02
N ALA A 88 9.66 1.98 13.40
CA ALA A 88 10.64 1.02 12.91
C ALA A 88 10.52 0.76 11.39
N GLY A 89 9.32 0.86 10.83
CA GLY A 89 9.06 0.70 9.40
C GLY A 89 9.61 1.87 8.60
N ILE A 90 9.42 3.10 9.07
CA ILE A 90 9.99 4.31 8.44
C ILE A 90 11.52 4.30 8.50
N ARG A 91 12.11 3.86 9.62
CA ARG A 91 13.58 3.70 9.73
C ARG A 91 14.11 2.61 8.79
N ALA A 92 13.43 1.48 8.66
CA ALA A 92 13.81 0.43 7.71
C ALA A 92 13.71 0.92 6.25
N TRP A 93 12.64 1.64 5.92
CA TRP A 93 12.45 2.21 4.59
C TRP A 93 13.50 3.28 4.26
N TYR A 94 13.88 4.11 5.23
CA TYR A 94 14.97 5.08 5.11
C TYR A 94 16.29 4.40 4.72
N VAL A 95 16.62 3.25 5.33
CA VAL A 95 17.83 2.48 5.03
C VAL A 95 17.78 1.88 3.62
N SER A 96 16.61 1.36 3.20
CA SER A 96 16.48 0.68 1.91
C SER A 96 16.26 1.61 0.71
N CYS A 97 15.56 2.73 0.88
CA CYS A 97 15.11 3.60 -0.21
C CYS A 97 15.05 5.08 0.20
N ARG A 98 16.14 5.56 0.80
CA ARG A 98 16.37 6.95 1.24
C ARG A 98 15.87 8.03 0.27
N CYS A 99 16.13 7.88 -1.03
CA CYS A 99 15.78 8.88 -2.06
C CYS A 99 14.27 9.03 -2.24
N CYS A 100 13.52 7.93 -2.22
CA CYS A 100 12.06 7.95 -2.36
C CYS A 100 11.38 8.52 -1.11
N LEU A 101 11.96 8.28 0.07
CA LEU A 101 11.46 8.85 1.32
C LEU A 101 11.75 10.35 1.43
N SER A 102 12.86 10.85 0.87
CA SER A 102 13.14 12.30 0.76
C SER A 102 12.15 13.05 -0.12
N ASP A 103 11.74 12.44 -1.23
CA ASP A 103 10.81 13.05 -2.19
C ASP A 103 9.41 13.18 -1.57
N ALA A 104 8.95 12.13 -0.87
CA ALA A 104 7.64 12.11 -0.24
C ALA A 104 7.59 12.87 1.11
N TYR A 105 8.64 12.77 1.94
CA TYR A 105 8.63 13.28 3.32
C TYR A 105 9.99 13.90 3.73
N PRO A 106 10.37 15.06 3.18
CA PRO A 106 11.65 15.70 3.45
C PRO A 106 11.85 16.06 4.94
N ALA A 107 10.76 16.37 5.67
CA ALA A 107 10.83 16.68 7.10
C ALA A 107 11.18 15.46 7.97
N VAL A 108 10.63 14.28 7.64
CA VAL A 108 10.92 13.02 8.34
C VAL A 108 12.37 12.62 8.11
N VAL A 109 12.81 12.76 6.88
CA VAL A 109 14.19 12.57 6.46
C VAL A 109 15.16 13.45 7.23
N ALA A 110 14.88 14.74 7.38
CA ALA A 110 15.78 15.65 8.09
C ALA A 110 15.93 15.30 9.58
N VAL A 111 14.93 14.65 10.19
CA VAL A 111 15.03 14.12 11.55
C VAL A 111 15.90 12.87 11.57
N LEU A 112 15.71 11.94 10.63
CA LEU A 112 16.51 10.72 10.52
C LEU A 112 17.99 10.97 10.17
N ASP A 113 18.29 11.97 9.33
CA ASP A 113 19.66 12.41 9.07
C ASP A 113 20.32 12.96 10.34
N LYS A 114 19.57 13.73 11.15
CA LYS A 114 20.04 14.22 12.44
C LYS A 114 20.26 13.06 13.42
N GLU A 115 19.34 12.09 13.48
CA GLU A 115 19.50 10.88 14.29
C GLU A 115 20.80 10.15 13.89
N LEU A 116 21.07 9.95 12.60
CA LEU A 116 22.32 9.35 12.13
C LEU A 116 23.56 10.21 12.39
N ALA A 117 23.47 11.54 12.23
CA ALA A 117 24.58 12.43 12.56
C ALA A 117 24.90 12.43 14.06
N THR A 118 23.90 12.20 14.92
CA THR A 118 24.07 12.08 16.37
C THR A 118 24.44 10.67 16.83
N THR A 119 24.06 9.64 16.07
CA THR A 119 24.37 8.22 16.31
C THR A 119 25.63 7.79 15.53
N GLY A 120 26.30 8.73 14.87
CA GLY A 120 27.50 8.49 14.09
C GLY A 120 28.60 7.88 14.95
N GLU A 121 28.72 6.56 14.89
CA GLU A 121 29.98 5.98 14.42
C GLU A 121 30.42 6.82 13.22
N GLU A 122 31.47 7.57 13.50
CA GLU A 122 32.24 8.43 12.63
C GLU A 122 32.24 7.93 11.17
N PRO A 123 31.93 8.76 10.15
CA PRO A 123 32.52 8.50 8.85
C PRO A 123 34.02 8.63 9.07
N THR A 124 34.73 7.51 9.15
CA THR A 124 36.18 7.48 9.27
C THR A 124 36.77 8.38 8.21
N ALA A 125 37.11 9.59 8.62
CA ALA A 125 38.02 10.45 7.90
C ALA A 125 39.41 9.86 8.16
N ALA A 126 39.74 8.81 7.42
CA ALA A 126 41.10 8.27 7.37
C ALA A 126 41.56 8.26 5.90
N GLY A 127 42.48 9.19 5.60
CA GLY A 127 43.39 9.12 4.45
C GLY A 127 42.75 9.47 3.12
N ILE A 128 42.86 10.70 2.60
CA ILE A 128 44.13 11.18 2.02
C ILE A 128 44.98 9.98 1.54
N CYS A 129 44.76 9.54 0.31
CA CYS A 129 45.75 8.75 -0.42
C CYS A 129 46.86 9.71 -0.86
N GLU A 130 47.74 10.04 0.09
CA GLU A 130 49.03 10.70 -0.06
C GLU A 130 49.78 10.19 1.18
N THR A 131 50.73 9.25 1.12
CA THR A 131 51.88 9.08 0.23
C THR A 131 52.34 7.61 0.25
N ALA A 132 52.82 7.10 -0.89
CA ALA A 132 53.88 6.09 -0.88
C ALA A 132 55.05 6.68 -1.67
N GLU A 133 55.96 7.32 -0.93
CA GLU A 133 57.25 7.75 -1.41
C GLU A 133 58.12 6.54 -1.76
N ALA A 134 58.90 6.71 -2.83
CA ALA A 134 60.12 6.01 -3.23
C ALA A 134 60.54 4.73 -2.46
N HIS A 135 60.70 3.64 -3.23
CA HIS A 135 61.81 2.71 -3.00
C HIS A 135 62.47 2.33 -4.33
N GLU A 136 63.42 3.18 -4.73
CA GLU A 136 64.80 2.83 -5.07
C GLU A 136 65.08 1.61 -5.99
N THR A 137 65.57 1.93 -7.19
CA THR A 137 66.67 1.31 -7.95
C THR A 137 67.06 -0.16 -7.72
N LYS A 138 67.17 -0.91 -8.83
CA LYS A 138 68.38 -1.72 -9.07
C LYS A 138 68.63 -2.00 -10.58
N PRO A 139 69.88 -1.91 -11.09
CA PRO A 139 70.25 -2.09 -12.49
C PRO A 139 70.61 -3.55 -12.85
N SER A 140 70.60 -3.89 -14.15
CA SER A 140 71.72 -4.45 -14.91
C SER A 140 71.39 -4.57 -16.40
#